data_AF-A0A967L9G0-F1
#
_entry.id   AF-A0A967L9G0-F1
#
_cell.length_a   1.000
_cell.length_b   1.000
_cell.length_c   1.000
_cell.angle_alpha   90.00
_cell.angle_beta   90.00
_cell.angle_gamma   90.00
#
_symmetry.space_group_name_H-M   'P 1'
#
loop_
_entity.id
_entity.type
_entity.pdbx_description
1 polymer ?
#
loop_
_entity_poly.entity_id
_entity_poly.type
_entity_poly.pdbx_seq_one_letter_code
_entity_poly.pdbx_strand_id
1 'polypeptide(L)' 'KVGWKAVARTLSDFAAMGGWPRHLLVTVALPPDRQVKWVEHLYRAMNKCAVRFESAIVGGETSAV' A
#
# COMPACT_ATOMS: atom_id res chain seq x y z
N LYS A 1 0.54 5.94 -9.67
CA LYS A 1 0.66 4.62 -10.34
C LYS A 1 1.30 3.57 -9.43
N VAL A 2 2.46 3.85 -8.80
CA VAL A 2 3.18 2.89 -7.94
C VAL A 2 2.33 2.37 -6.76
N GLY A 3 1.68 3.25 -6.00
CA GLY A 3 0.89 2.83 -4.82
C GLY A 3 -0.23 1.84 -5.13
N TRP A 4 -1.02 2.08 -6.19
CA TRP A 4 -2.04 1.12 -6.61
C TRP A 4 -1.43 -0.24 -6.93
N LYS A 5 -0.35 -0.25 -7.70
CA LYS A 5 0.32 -1.48 -8.11
C LYS A 5 0.89 -2.26 -6.91
N ALA A 6 1.42 -1.55 -5.91
CA ALA A 6 1.95 -2.17 -4.70
C ALA A 6 0.86 -2.98 -3.98
N VAL A 7 -0.31 -2.40 -3.76
CA VAL A 7 -1.44 -3.08 -3.12
C VAL A 7 -2.03 -4.16 -4.01
N ALA A 8 -2.28 -3.86 -5.29
CA ALA A 8 -2.91 -4.78 -6.23
C ALA A 8 -2.11 -6.09 -6.41
N ARG A 9 -0.77 -6.03 -6.32
CA ARG A 9 0.08 -7.21 -6.39
C ARG A 9 -0.18 -8.16 -5.22
N THR A 10 -0.09 -7.67 -3.99
CA THR A 10 -0.35 -8.49 -2.80
C THR A 10 -1.77 -9.06 -2.81
N LEU A 11 -2.77 -8.26 -3.18
CA LEU A 11 -4.15 -8.74 -3.30
C LEU A 11 -4.31 -9.81 -4.37
N SER A 12 -3.61 -9.68 -5.50
CA SER A 12 -3.62 -10.69 -6.57
C SER A 12 -3.07 -12.03 -6.10
N ASP A 13 -2.04 -12.03 -5.25
CA ASP A 13 -1.45 -13.27 -4.71
C ASP A 13 -2.44 -13.97 -3.78
N PHE A 14 -3.14 -13.22 -2.92
CA PHE A 14 -4.22 -13.77 -2.11
C PHE A 14 -5.36 -14.31 -2.97
N ALA A 15 -5.79 -13.57 -3.99
CA ALA A 15 -6.87 -13.99 -4.88
C ALA A 15 -6.52 -15.29 -5.64
N ALA A 16 -5.26 -15.45 -6.06
CA ALA A 16 -4.79 -16.67 -6.70
C ALA A 16 -4.88 -17.90 -5.77
N MET A 17 -4.82 -17.69 -4.45
CA MET A 17 -4.97 -18.72 -3.43
C MET A 17 -6.41 -18.85 -2.90
N GLY A 18 -7.39 -18.13 -3.49
CA GLY A 18 -8.78 -18.11 -3.04
C GLY A 18 -9.02 -17.31 -1.74
N GLY A 19 -8.06 -16.47 -1.34
CA GLY A 19 -8.13 -15.66 -0.14
C GLY A 19 -8.70 -14.25 -0.37
N TRP A 20 -9.23 -13.65 0.70
CA TRP A 20 -9.73 -12.28 0.71
C TRP A 20 -9.22 -11.49 1.93
N PRO A 21 -8.04 -10.84 1.84
CA PRO A 21 -7.41 -10.20 2.98
C PRO A 21 -8.17 -8.92 3.37
N ARG A 22 -8.47 -8.77 4.67
CA ARG A 22 -9.17 -7.58 5.19
C ARG A 22 -8.21 -6.46 5.63
N HIS A 23 -6.96 -6.81 5.94
CA HIS A 23 -5.98 -5.88 6.51
C HIS A 23 -4.64 -5.96 5.78
N LEU A 24 -4.01 -4.81 5.60
CA LEU A 24 -2.71 -4.65 4.97
C LEU A 24 -1.81 -3.84 5.90
N LEU A 25 -0.54 -4.24 5.98
CA LEU A 25 0.52 -3.44 6.60
C LEU A 25 1.46 -2.94 5.51
N VAL A 26 1.91 -1.69 5.63
CA VAL A 26 2.76 -1.05 4.62
C VAL A 26 4.06 -0.57 5.23
N THR A 27 5.18 -1.14 4.80
CA THR A 27 6.51 -0.60 5.12
C THR A 27 6.99 0.28 3.97
N VAL A 28 7.41 1.51 4.27
CA VAL A 28 7.98 2.43 3.28
C VAL A 28 9.40 2.81 3.70
N ALA A 29 10.36 2.55 2.80
CA ALA A 29 11.73 3.01 2.93
C ALA A 29 11.96 4.16 1.93
N LEU A 30 12.37 5.32 2.41
CA LEU A 30 12.58 6.51 1.57
C LEU A 30 13.72 7.40 2.07
N PRO A 31 14.38 8.17 1.17
CA PRO A 31 15.31 9.22 1.57
C PRO A 31 14.67 10.28 2.46
N PRO A 32 15.39 10.85 3.45
CA PRO A 32 14.85 11.85 4.37
C PRO A 32 14.39 13.15 3.68
N ASP A 33 14.96 13.48 2.52
CA ASP A 33 14.64 14.67 1.72
C ASP A 33 13.43 14.48 0.80
N ARG A 34 12.80 13.29 0.81
CA ARG A 34 11.62 13.00 -0.01
C ARG A 34 10.47 13.93 0.38
N GLN A 35 9.88 14.58 -0.62
CA GLN A 35 8.74 15.45 -0.41
C GLN A 35 7.53 14.70 0.17
N VAL A 36 6.99 15.22 1.28
CA VAL A 36 5.79 14.68 1.95
C VAL A 36 4.62 14.55 0.99
N LYS A 37 4.39 15.56 0.12
CA LYS A 37 3.34 15.51 -0.90
C LYS A 37 3.44 14.29 -1.80
N TRP A 38 4.64 13.84 -2.13
CA TRP A 38 4.82 12.63 -2.94
C TRP A 38 4.37 11.38 -2.17
N VAL A 39 4.73 11.29 -0.87
CA VAL A 39 4.33 10.20 0.02
C VAL A 39 2.81 10.17 0.22
N GLU A 40 2.17 11.34 0.37
CA GLU A 40 0.71 11.44 0.42
C GLU A 40 0.06 10.90 -0.85
N HIS A 41 0.57 11.25 -2.04
CA HIS A 41 0.07 10.73 -3.30
C HIS A 41 0.26 9.21 -3.41
N LEU A 42 1.37 8.68 -2.90
CA LEU A 42 1.63 7.25 -2.81
C LEU A 42 0.55 6.56 -1.96
N TYR A 43 0.33 7.02 -0.73
CA TYR A 43 -0.69 6.47 0.19
C TYR A 43 -2.12 6.64 -0.34
N ARG A 44 -2.46 7.77 -0.95
CA ARG A 44 -3.77 7.96 -1.60
C ARG A 44 -4.00 6.91 -2.69
N ALA A 45 -2.98 6.59 -3.49
CA ALA A 45 -3.08 5.56 -4.52
C ALA A 45 -3.17 4.14 -3.94
N MET A 46 -2.45 3.84 -2.85
CA MET A 46 -2.56 2.57 -2.12
C MET A 46 -3.98 2.40 -1.54
N ASN A 47 -4.46 3.41 -0.82
CA ASN A 47 -5.78 3.38 -0.18
C ASN A 47 -6.93 3.25 -1.19
N LYS A 48 -6.84 3.90 -2.36
CA LYS A 48 -7.81 3.72 -3.45
C LYS A 48 -7.92 2.26 -3.89
N CYS A 49 -6.79 1.53 -3.94
CA CYS A 49 -6.78 0.12 -4.29
C CYS A 49 -7.33 -0.74 -3.14
N ALA A 50 -6.88 -0.51 -1.91
CA ALA A 50 -7.34 -1.24 -0.73
C ALA A 50 -8.86 -1.16 -0.57
N VAL A 51 -9.44 0.06 -0.60
CA VAL A 51 -10.90 0.27 -0.53
C VAL A 51 -11.64 -0.42 -1.67
N ARG A 52 -11.09 -0.38 -2.89
CA ARG A 52 -11.71 -1.01 -4.07
C ARG A 52 -11.90 -2.52 -3.91
N PHE A 53 -11.06 -3.17 -3.11
CA PHE A 53 -11.07 -4.62 -2.85
C PHE A 53 -11.44 -4.96 -1.39
N GLU A 54 -12.08 -4.02 -0.68
CA GLU A 54 -12.57 -4.24 0.68
C GLU A 54 -11.50 -4.63 1.70
N SER A 55 -10.29 -4.10 1.51
CA SER A 55 -9.19 -4.18 2.47
C SER A 55 -8.91 -2.80 3.07
N ALA A 56 -8.30 -2.78 4.26
CA ALA A 56 -7.83 -1.55 4.91
C ALA A 56 -6.33 -1.62 5.18
N ILE A 57 -5.64 -0.50 4.99
CA ILE A 57 -4.26 -0.34 5.50
C ILE A 57 -4.38 0.03 6.98
N VAL A 58 -3.89 -0.83 7.87
CA VAL A 58 -4.11 -0.68 9.33
C VAL A 58 -2.85 -0.30 10.11
N GLY A 59 -1.72 -0.16 9.42
CA GLY A 59 -0.45 0.18 10.05
C GLY A 59 0.72 -0.05 9.11
N GLY A 60 1.92 0.03 9.66
CA GLY A 60 3.13 -0.01 8.88
C GLY A 60 4.35 0.50 9.62
N GLU A 61 5.44 0.61 8.87
CA GLU A 61 6.72 1.14 9.35
C GLU A 61 7.30 2.11 8.31
N THR A 62 8.04 3.12 8.78
CA THR A 62 8.74 4.07 7.93
C THR A 62 10.23 4.07 8.26
N SER A 63 11.06 3.81 7.25
CA SER A 63 12.51 3.79 7.41
C SER A 63 13.19 4.80 6.48
N ALA A 64 14.28 5.40 6.95
CA ALA A 64 15.15 6.23 6.14
C ALA A 64 16.16 5.33 5.41
N VAL A 65 16.37 5.58 4.10
CA VAL A 65 17.40 4.91 3.27
C VAL A 65 18.19 5.89 2.44
#